data_AF-A0A830H7X9-F1
#
_entry.id   AF-A0A830H7X9-F1
#
_cell.length_a   1.000
_cell.length_b   1.000
_cell.length_c   1.000
_cell.angle_alpha   90.00
_cell.angle_beta   90.00
_cell.angle_gamma   90.00
#
_symmetry.space_group_name_H-M   'P 1'
#
loop_
_entity.id
_entity.type
_entity.pdbx_description
1 polymer ?
#
loop_
_entity_poly.entity_id
_entity_poly.type
_entity_poly.pdbx_seq_one_letter_code
_entity_poly.pdbx_strand_id
1 'polypeptide(L)'
;MAKLLGDALGLVGIRPPWRITGPASAPEWLPSQRPSTVYRKVAPTNTAAQAVIPHSESDKIYDIKYAHRDGRHIKSHRQTETFEAVLTDVVGDAVSEGPVCATGAAPSKGYYGTIFKGRRKYMDTNDGGYTR
;
A
#
# COMPACT_ATOMS: atom_id res chain seq x y z
N MET A 1 21.88 30.05 -31.33
CA MET A 1 23.21 30.65 -31.16
C MET A 1 24.02 29.96 -30.05
N ALA A 2 23.60 29.96 -28.78
CA ALA A 2 24.42 29.45 -27.66
C ALA A 2 24.78 27.93 -27.71
N LYS A 3 23.86 27.05 -28.15
CA LYS A 3 24.14 25.61 -28.25
C LYS A 3 25.21 25.27 -29.31
N LEU A 4 25.17 25.94 -30.46
CA LEU A 4 26.15 25.77 -31.55
C LEU A 4 27.58 26.13 -31.12
N LEU A 5 27.73 27.20 -30.33
CA LEU A 5 29.04 27.60 -29.81
C LEU A 5 29.57 26.60 -28.77
N GLY A 6 28.69 26.07 -27.91
CA GLY A 6 29.06 25.05 -26.92
C GLY A 6 29.47 23.72 -27.54
N ASP A 7 28.80 23.29 -28.61
CA ASP A 7 29.13 22.05 -29.32
C ASP A 7 30.46 22.19 -30.10
N ALA A 8 30.73 23.35 -30.69
CA ALA A 8 32.01 23.64 -31.35
C ALA A 8 33.20 23.68 -30.36
N LEU A 9 33.00 24.25 -29.17
CA LEU A 9 34.02 24.24 -28.09
C LEU A 9 34.25 22.83 -27.53
N GLY A 10 33.21 22.00 -27.48
CA GLY A 10 33.29 20.61 -27.08
C GLY A 10 34.17 19.74 -28.00
N LEU A 11 34.22 20.06 -29.30
CA LEU A 11 35.10 19.40 -30.28
C LEU A 11 36.59 19.74 -30.05
N VAL A 12 36.89 20.94 -29.54
CA VAL A 12 38.25 21.38 -29.18
C VAL A 12 38.63 20.91 -27.76
N GLY A 13 37.77 20.11 -27.10
CA GLY A 13 38.01 19.56 -25.76
C GLY A 13 37.68 20.52 -24.62
N ILE A 14 37.16 21.71 -24.90
CA ILE A 14 36.74 22.67 -23.89
C ILE A 14 35.34 22.28 -23.41
N ARG A 15 35.30 21.57 -22.27
CA ARG A 15 34.06 21.17 -21.58
C ARG A 15 33.89 21.98 -20.30
N PRO A 16 32.65 22.29 -19.89
CA PRO A 16 32.43 22.86 -18.57
C PRO A 16 32.87 21.85 -17.50
N PRO A 17 33.41 22.33 -16.35
CA PRO A 17 34.11 21.46 -15.39
C PRO A 17 33.22 20.36 -14.81
N TRP A 18 31.93 20.63 -14.61
CA TRP A 18 30.94 19.66 -14.11
C TRP A 18 30.53 18.57 -15.13
N ARG A 19 31.02 18.64 -16.38
CA ARG A 19 30.83 17.60 -17.40
C ARG A 19 32.07 16.72 -17.61
N ILE A 20 33.14 16.95 -16.85
CA ILE A 20 34.38 16.15 -16.96
C ILE A 20 34.26 14.85 -16.16
N THR A 21 33.66 14.91 -14.96
CA THR A 21 33.47 13.76 -14.08
C THR A 21 32.09 13.77 -13.43
N GLY A 22 31.62 12.59 -13.00
CA GLY A 22 30.38 12.43 -12.24
C GLY A 22 29.15 12.05 -13.10
N PRO A 23 27.94 12.06 -12.52
CA PRO A 23 26.74 11.63 -13.23
C PRO A 23 26.42 12.50 -14.45
N ALA A 24 26.77 13.78 -14.44
CA ALA A 24 26.52 14.70 -15.55
C ALA A 24 27.50 14.56 -16.73
N SER A 25 28.56 13.75 -16.59
CA SER A 25 29.48 13.40 -17.68
C SER A 25 29.07 12.13 -18.43
N ALA A 26 28.12 11.37 -17.90
CA ALA A 26 27.69 10.11 -18.49
C ALA A 26 26.79 10.34 -19.72
N PRO A 27 26.90 9.53 -20.79
CA PRO A 27 26.13 9.71 -22.02
C PRO A 27 24.62 9.52 -21.82
N GLU A 28 24.20 8.74 -20.83
CA GLU A 28 22.80 8.54 -20.45
C GLU A 28 22.19 9.73 -19.69
N TRP A 29 23.01 10.67 -19.22
CA TRP A 29 22.54 11.78 -18.42
C TRP A 29 21.80 12.80 -19.28
N LEU A 30 20.54 13.03 -18.92
CA LEU A 30 19.65 13.99 -19.55
C LEU A 30 19.32 15.13 -18.58
N PRO A 31 19.23 16.38 -19.05
CA PRO A 31 18.82 17.49 -18.19
C PRO A 31 17.37 17.30 -17.73
N SER A 32 17.11 17.58 -16.45
CA SER A 32 15.79 17.43 -15.82
C SER A 32 14.72 18.37 -16.41
N GLN A 33 15.13 19.51 -16.98
CA GLN A 33 14.22 20.48 -17.58
C GLN A 33 13.58 19.92 -18.85
N ARG A 34 12.35 19.42 -18.70
CA ARG A 34 11.48 19.08 -19.83
C ARG A 34 10.97 20.37 -20.48
N PRO A 35 10.85 20.41 -21.82
CA PRO A 35 10.26 21.55 -22.49
C PRO A 35 8.78 21.68 -22.11
N SER A 36 8.27 22.92 -22.09
CA SER A 36 6.86 23.20 -21.80
C SER A 36 5.90 22.56 -22.80
N THR A 37 6.39 22.17 -23.98
CA THR A 37 5.60 21.42 -24.98
C THR A 37 5.32 19.98 -24.56
N VAL A 38 6.17 19.40 -23.70
CA VAL A 38 6.08 18.02 -23.21
C VAL A 38 5.42 17.98 -21.83
N TYR A 39 5.82 18.88 -20.93
CA TYR A 39 5.25 18.95 -19.59
C TYR A 39 3.95 19.77 -19.60
N ARG A 40 2.84 19.19 -19.11
CA ARG A 40 1.52 19.85 -19.05
C ARG A 40 1.07 20.47 -20.39
N LYS A 41 1.24 19.73 -21.49
CA LYS A 41 0.72 20.11 -22.81
C LYS A 41 -0.76 20.51 -22.79
N VAL A 42 -1.52 19.84 -21.93
CA VAL A 42 -2.94 20.10 -21.70
C VAL A 42 -3.08 20.71 -20.30
N ALA A 43 -3.83 21.81 -20.19
CA ALA A 43 -4.16 22.42 -18.91
C ALA A 43 -5.01 21.43 -18.09
N PRO A 44 -4.85 21.39 -16.74
CA PRO A 44 -5.55 20.39 -15.91
C PRO A 44 -7.08 20.43 -16.08
N THR A 45 -7.62 21.64 -16.27
CA THR A 45 -9.07 21.85 -16.47
C THR A 45 -9.54 21.48 -17.88
N ASN A 46 -8.66 21.50 -18.89
CA ASN A 46 -9.01 21.29 -20.30
C ASN A 46 -8.67 19.87 -20.76
N THR A 47 -8.99 18.87 -19.94
CA THR A 47 -8.72 17.48 -20.29
C THR A 47 -9.77 17.00 -21.31
N ALA A 48 -9.32 16.49 -22.46
CA ALA A 48 -10.22 16.02 -23.52
C ALA A 48 -11.02 14.75 -23.14
N ALA A 49 -10.53 13.99 -22.16
CA ALA A 49 -11.18 12.80 -21.65
C ALA A 49 -12.11 13.14 -20.48
N GLN A 50 -13.34 12.61 -20.53
CA GLN A 50 -14.24 12.63 -19.38
C GLN A 50 -13.80 11.57 -18.37
N ALA A 51 -13.37 12.01 -17.18
CA ALA A 51 -13.04 11.09 -16.10
C ALA A 51 -14.32 10.54 -15.46
N VAL A 52 -14.48 9.21 -15.45
CA VAL A 52 -15.53 8.51 -14.70
C VAL A 52 -14.87 7.80 -13.53
N ILE A 53 -15.03 8.34 -12.33
CA ILE A 53 -14.44 7.79 -11.11
C ILE A 53 -15.47 6.84 -10.46
N PRO A 54 -15.17 5.54 -10.30
CA PRO A 54 -16.08 4.62 -9.62
C PRO A 54 -16.17 4.98 -8.13
N HIS A 55 -17.38 5.23 -7.64
CA HIS A 55 -17.62 5.63 -6.25
C HIS A 55 -17.80 4.44 -5.30
N SER A 56 -18.21 3.28 -5.81
CA SER A 56 -18.48 2.08 -5.04
C SER A 56 -18.05 0.83 -5.80
N GLU A 57 -17.78 -0.25 -5.05
CA GLU A 57 -17.56 -1.58 -5.64
C GLU A 57 -18.86 -2.11 -6.26
N SER A 58 -18.74 -2.86 -7.36
CA SER A 58 -19.89 -3.40 -8.12
C SER A 58 -20.88 -4.17 -7.25
N ASP A 59 -20.36 -4.98 -6.33
CA ASP A 59 -21.16 -5.89 -5.50
C ASP A 59 -22.01 -5.12 -4.48
N LYS A 60 -21.61 -3.87 -4.19
CA LYS A 60 -22.22 -3.00 -3.18
C LYS A 60 -23.24 -2.01 -3.74
N ILE A 61 -23.43 -1.99 -5.07
CA ILE A 61 -24.37 -1.10 -5.75
C ILE A 61 -25.82 -1.56 -5.51
N TYR A 62 -26.08 -2.86 -5.66
CA TYR A 62 -27.43 -3.44 -5.58
C TYR A 62 -27.71 -4.10 -4.23
N ASP A 63 -26.72 -4.76 -3.63
CA ASP A 63 -26.81 -5.11 -2.21
C ASP A 63 -26.45 -3.84 -1.43
N ILE A 64 -27.38 -3.26 -0.67
CA ILE A 64 -27.17 -1.99 0.06
C ILE A 64 -27.13 -2.18 1.58
N LYS A 65 -27.13 -3.44 2.05
CA LYS A 65 -27.16 -3.74 3.48
C LYS A 65 -25.91 -3.21 4.18
N TYR A 66 -26.09 -2.21 5.04
CA TYR A 66 -25.00 -1.53 5.73
C TYR A 66 -24.49 -2.29 6.97
N ALA A 67 -25.37 -3.01 7.68
CA ALA A 67 -25.03 -3.66 8.95
C ALA A 67 -23.84 -4.63 8.87
N HIS A 68 -23.66 -5.33 7.75
CA HIS A 68 -22.52 -6.24 7.53
C HIS A 68 -21.23 -5.51 7.11
N ARG A 69 -21.35 -4.28 6.58
CA ARG A 69 -20.23 -3.47 6.06
C ARG A 69 -19.66 -2.53 7.11
N ASP A 70 -20.42 -2.27 8.15
CA ASP A 70 -20.08 -1.29 9.17
C ASP A 70 -18.95 -1.77 10.10
N GLY A 71 -17.71 -1.67 9.61
CA GLY A 71 -16.52 -1.98 10.40
C GLY A 71 -16.28 -1.04 11.59
N ARG A 72 -17.01 0.09 11.69
CA ARG A 72 -16.87 1.03 12.81
C ARG A 72 -17.65 0.54 14.04
N HIS A 73 -18.85 0.01 13.83
CA HIS A 73 -19.74 -0.41 14.92
C HIS A 73 -19.70 -1.91 15.20
N ILE A 74 -19.16 -2.72 14.28
CA ILE A 74 -18.75 -4.10 14.57
C ILE A 74 -17.53 -4.04 15.50
N LYS A 75 -17.78 -3.78 16.78
CA LYS A 75 -16.80 -4.01 17.83
C LYS A 75 -16.56 -5.51 17.86
N SER A 76 -15.29 -5.93 17.85
CA SER A 76 -14.95 -7.21 18.45
C SER A 76 -15.54 -7.17 19.86
N HIS A 77 -16.58 -7.95 20.11
CA HIS A 77 -16.87 -8.32 21.48
C HIS A 77 -15.61 -9.05 21.92
N ARG A 78 -14.72 -8.33 22.61
CA ARG A 78 -13.67 -8.91 23.43
C ARG A 78 -14.44 -9.87 24.32
N GLN A 79 -14.43 -11.15 23.97
CA GLN A 79 -14.99 -12.16 24.84
C GLN A 79 -14.25 -11.96 26.15
N THR A 80 -15.01 -11.67 27.20
CA THR A 80 -14.55 -11.69 28.59
C THR A 80 -13.51 -12.78 28.74
N GLU A 81 -12.26 -12.39 28.99
CA GLU A 81 -11.23 -13.33 29.40
C GLU A 81 -11.78 -13.98 30.67
N THR A 82 -12.20 -15.24 30.56
CA THR A 82 -12.51 -16.03 31.74
C THR A 82 -11.26 -16.02 32.61
N PHE A 83 -11.41 -15.81 33.92
CA PHE A 83 -10.30 -15.74 34.89
C PHE A 83 -9.27 -16.88 34.70
N GLU A 84 -9.72 -18.06 34.26
CA GLU A 84 -8.89 -19.21 33.93
C GLU A 84 -7.89 -18.97 32.78
N ALA A 85 -8.26 -18.19 31.74
CA ALA A 85 -7.38 -17.87 30.61
C ALA A 85 -6.28 -16.86 31.02
N VAL A 86 -6.60 -15.94 31.93
CA VAL A 86 -5.62 -15.01 32.52
C VAL A 86 -4.68 -15.77 33.45
N LEU A 87 -5.17 -16.77 34.19
CA LEU A 87 -4.35 -17.57 35.10
C LEU A 87 -3.33 -18.44 34.35
N THR A 88 -3.71 -19.00 33.20
CA THR A 88 -2.79 -19.78 32.35
C THR A 88 -1.67 -18.93 31.75
N ASP A 89 -1.92 -17.64 31.49
CA ASP A 89 -0.90 -16.71 30.99
C ASP A 89 0.03 -16.20 32.10
N VAL A 90 -0.43 -16.15 33.35
CA VAL A 90 0.35 -15.65 34.50
C VAL A 90 1.15 -16.74 35.20
N VAL A 91 0.66 -17.99 35.22
CA VAL A 91 1.29 -19.14 35.91
C VAL A 91 2.01 -20.09 34.95
N GLY A 92 1.85 -19.90 33.63
CA GLY A 92 2.55 -20.65 32.59
C GLY A 92 4.02 -20.26 32.46
N ASP A 93 4.83 -20.65 33.44
CA ASP A 93 6.28 -20.48 33.43
C ASP A 93 6.99 -21.35 32.36
N ALA A 94 8.05 -20.74 31.83
CA ALA A 94 9.20 -21.33 31.13
C ALA A 94 9.02 -21.77 29.66
N VAL A 95 9.72 -21.05 28.77
CA VAL A 95 9.88 -21.25 27.31
C VAL A 95 8.82 -20.56 26.44
N SER A 96 8.75 -19.22 26.49
CA SER A 96 8.40 -18.45 25.29
C SER A 96 9.35 -17.26 25.12
N GLU A 97 10.59 -17.56 24.75
CA GLU A 97 11.35 -16.59 23.98
C GLU A 97 10.54 -16.35 22.70
N GLY A 98 9.89 -15.18 22.59
CA GLY A 98 9.21 -14.77 21.37
C GLY A 98 10.16 -14.96 20.17
N PRO A 99 9.68 -15.37 18.99
CA PRO A 99 10.56 -15.86 17.94
C PRO A 99 11.58 -14.78 17.56
N VAL A 100 12.83 -15.01 17.97
CA VAL A 100 13.97 -14.22 17.55
C VAL A 100 14.14 -14.53 16.07
N CYS A 101 13.79 -13.57 15.21
CA CYS A 101 14.04 -13.67 13.77
C CYS A 101 15.54 -13.55 13.49
N ALA A 102 16.29 -14.60 13.82
CA ALA A 102 17.65 -14.79 13.35
C ALA A 102 17.56 -15.34 11.92
N THR A 103 17.91 -14.53 10.92
CA THR A 103 18.00 -14.88 9.49
C THR A 103 16.68 -15.27 8.80
N GLY A 104 16.05 -14.30 8.12
CA GLY A 104 15.39 -14.43 6.81
C GLY A 104 14.30 -15.49 6.55
N ALA A 105 13.99 -16.37 7.49
CA ALA A 105 12.89 -17.32 7.40
C ALA A 105 11.74 -16.78 8.24
N ALA A 106 10.68 -16.32 7.57
CA ALA A 106 9.45 -15.96 8.25
C ALA A 106 8.96 -17.18 9.06
N PRO A 107 8.55 -17.02 10.33
CA PRO A 107 7.99 -18.12 11.10
C PRO A 107 6.79 -18.68 10.33
N SER A 108 6.82 -19.99 10.04
CA SER A 108 5.82 -20.67 9.19
C SER A 108 4.38 -20.55 9.70
N LYS A 109 4.22 -20.09 10.94
CA LYS A 109 2.96 -19.64 11.52
C LYS A 109 3.23 -18.33 12.25
N GLY A 110 2.89 -17.20 11.64
CA GLY A 110 2.83 -15.93 12.34
C GLY A 110 1.82 -15.99 13.48
N TYR A 111 1.94 -15.07 14.44
CA TYR A 111 1.08 -14.94 15.63
C TYR A 111 -0.44 -14.87 15.30
N TYR A 112 -0.81 -14.63 14.04
CA TYR A 112 -2.19 -14.61 13.53
C TYR A 112 -2.61 -15.89 12.77
N GLY A 113 -1.79 -16.94 12.79
CA GLY A 113 -1.72 -17.99 11.76
C GLY A 113 -2.77 -19.10 11.78
N THR A 114 -3.75 -19.11 12.69
CA THR A 114 -4.81 -20.15 12.70
C THR A 114 -6.21 -19.64 13.06
N ILE A 115 -6.37 -18.36 13.40
CA ILE A 115 -7.62 -17.82 13.96
C ILE A 115 -8.76 -17.83 12.91
N PHE A 116 -8.43 -17.81 11.61
CA PHE A 116 -9.42 -17.72 10.53
C PHE A 116 -9.87 -19.06 9.93
N LYS A 117 -9.30 -20.21 10.36
CA LYS A 117 -9.73 -21.53 9.86
C LYS A 117 -11.09 -21.99 10.42
N GLY A 118 -11.59 -21.32 11.47
CA GLY A 118 -12.84 -21.64 12.14
C GLY A 118 -14.03 -20.71 11.83
N ARG A 119 -14.14 -20.13 10.62
CA ARG A 119 -15.40 -19.47 10.24
C ARG A 119 -16.50 -20.53 10.11
N ARG A 120 -17.30 -20.71 11.17
CA ARG A 120 -18.60 -21.37 11.05
C ARG A 120 -19.40 -20.63 9.98
N LYS A 121 -20.05 -21.37 9.08
CA LYS A 121 -21.10 -20.81 8.21
C LYS A 121 -22.17 -20.25 9.14
N TYR A 122 -22.21 -18.94 9.31
CA TYR A 122 -23.21 -18.29 10.17
C TYR A 122 -24.45 -18.00 9.33
N MET A 123 -25.14 -19.07 8.91
CA MET A 123 -26.47 -19.07 8.26
C MET A 123 -27.08 -20.48 8.31
N ASP A 124 -27.30 -21.04 9.50
CA ASP A 124 -28.17 -22.23 9.69
C ASP A 124 -29.40 -21.91 10.56
N THR A 125 -29.74 -20.63 10.71
CA THR A 125 -31.03 -20.21 11.26
C THR A 125 -31.87 -19.62 10.14
N ASN A 126 -32.99 -20.28 9.83
CA ASN A 126 -34.03 -19.86 8.88
C ASN A 126 -34.74 -18.54 9.29
N ASP A 127 -34.33 -17.92 10.39
CA ASP A 127 -34.88 -16.66 10.86
C ASP A 127 -33.97 -15.54 10.36
N GLY A 128 -34.46 -14.82 9.33
CA GLY A 128 -33.74 -13.81 8.55
C GLY A 128 -33.29 -12.56 9.30
N GLY A 129 -32.65 -12.70 10.46
CA GLY A 129 -31.94 -11.64 11.16
C GLY A 129 -32.83 -10.58 11.83
N TYR A 130 -34.14 -10.81 11.94
CA TYR A 130 -35.06 -9.94 12.67
C TYR A 130 -35.67 -10.69 13.85
N THR A 131 -35.36 -10.25 15.06
CA THR A 131 -36.07 -10.64 16.28
C THR A 131 -37.44 -9.94 16.32
N ARG A 132 -38.48 -10.70 16.69
CA ARG A 132 -39.86 -10.27 16.88
C ARG A 132 -40.03 -9.29 18.04
#